data_AF-A0A3R8KWY1-F1
#
_entry.id   AF-A0A3R8KWY1-F1
#
_cell.length_a   1.000
_cell.length_b   1.000
_cell.length_c   1.000
_cell.angle_alpha   90.00
_cell.angle_beta   90.00
_cell.angle_gamma   90.00
#
_symmetry.space_group_name_H-M   'P 1'
#
loop_
_entity.id
_entity.type
_entity.pdbx_description
1 polymer ?
#
loop_
_entity_poly.entity_id
_entity_poly.type
_entity_poly.pdbx_seq_one_letter_code
_entity_poly.pdbx_strand_id
1 'polypeptide(L)'
;MDETMERIKFIERRLIFVDDLKNLCADKNLYTMGDEKCLGKMLNKCRKPNITTEDIIEIAKDIHIYSHLPEGMDFTDLCSEIAEISHSFFERIAMD
;
A
#
# COMPACT_ATOMS: atom_id res chain seq x y z
N MET A 1 -1.72 2.98 37.39
CA MET A 1 -1.47 3.27 35.96
C MET A 1 -0.44 4.38 35.97
N ASP A 2 0.68 4.22 35.27
CA ASP A 2 1.78 5.18 35.32
C ASP A 2 1.32 6.55 34.80
N GLU A 3 1.46 7.62 35.58
CA GLU A 3 1.00 8.98 35.25
C GLU A 3 1.65 9.49 33.94
N THR A 4 2.80 8.93 33.57
CA THR A 4 3.47 9.17 32.28
C THR A 4 2.71 8.65 31.05
N MET A 5 1.74 7.75 31.21
CA MET A 5 0.91 7.24 30.10
C MET A 5 -0.25 8.17 29.73
N GLU A 6 -0.64 9.12 30.58
CA GLU A 6 -1.83 9.97 30.33
C GLU A 6 -1.62 11.00 29.20
N ARG A 7 -0.38 11.22 28.76
CA ARG A 7 -0.02 12.15 27.66
C ARG A 7 0.47 11.46 26.40
N ILE A 8 0.22 10.15 26.27
CA ILE A 8 0.65 9.37 25.10
C ILE A 8 -0.58 8.96 24.29
N LYS A 9 -0.63 9.39 23.04
CA LYS A 9 -1.58 8.89 22.05
C LYS A 9 -0.90 7.83 21.19
N PHE A 10 -1.56 6.68 21.00
CA PHE A 10 -1.17 5.71 20.00
C PHE A 10 -1.98 5.95 18.72
N ILE A 11 -1.30 5.98 17.58
CA ILE A 11 -1.93 5.97 16.27
C ILE A 11 -1.47 4.73 15.50
N GLU A 12 -2.38 4.12 14.74
CA GLU A 12 -1.99 3.12 13.75
C GLU A 12 -1.53 3.83 12.47
N ARG A 13 -0.42 3.36 11.91
CA ARG A 13 0.02 3.71 10.56
C ARG A 13 0.12 2.46 9.72
N ARG A 14 -0.15 2.63 8.43
CA ARG A 14 0.09 1.62 7.40
C ARG A 14 1.07 2.14 6.37
N LEU A 15 2.03 1.31 5.96
CA LEU A 15 2.96 1.57 4.87
C LEU A 15 2.89 0.46 3.84
N ILE A 16 3.26 0.77 2.59
CA ILE A 16 3.56 -0.21 1.56
C ILE A 16 4.97 0.11 1.09
N PHE A 17 5.91 -0.83 1.20
CA PHE A 17 7.25 -0.60 0.70
C PHE A 17 7.26 -0.71 -0.82
N VAL A 18 8.03 0.18 -1.46
CA VAL A 18 8.13 0.25 -2.93
C VAL A 18 8.58 -1.08 -3.53
N ASP A 19 9.52 -1.76 -2.88
CA ASP A 19 10.05 -3.02 -3.38
C ASP A 19 9.04 -4.17 -3.23
N ASP A 20 8.23 -4.20 -2.17
CA ASP A 20 7.16 -5.19 -2.00
C ASP A 20 6.10 -5.06 -3.10
N LEU A 21 5.72 -3.82 -3.45
CA LEU A 21 4.77 -3.59 -4.54
C LEU A 21 5.35 -3.97 -5.90
N LYS A 22 6.65 -3.74 -6.13
CA LYS A 22 7.33 -4.20 -7.35
C LYS A 22 7.38 -5.72 -7.44
N ASN A 23 7.71 -6.39 -6.33
CA ASN A 23 7.77 -7.84 -6.26
C ASN A 23 6.39 -8.45 -6.51
N LEU A 24 5.33 -7.90 -5.90
CA LEU A 24 3.95 -8.29 -6.19
C LEU A 24 3.64 -8.21 -7.70
N CYS A 25 4.01 -7.10 -8.35
CA CYS A 25 3.80 -6.95 -9.78
C CYS A 25 4.60 -7.97 -10.60
N ALA A 26 5.87 -8.21 -10.25
CA ALA A 26 6.72 -9.16 -10.96
C ALA A 26 6.22 -10.60 -10.80
N ASP A 27 5.91 -11.03 -9.57
CA ASP A 27 5.53 -12.40 -9.24
C ASP A 27 4.20 -12.81 -9.89
N LYS A 28 3.27 -11.86 -10.05
CA LYS A 28 1.96 -12.08 -10.66
C LYS A 28 1.86 -11.62 -12.12
N ASN A 29 2.97 -11.20 -12.72
CA ASN A 29 3.02 -10.68 -14.09
C ASN A 29 2.01 -9.53 -14.33
N LEU A 30 1.94 -8.59 -13.38
CA LEU A 30 1.14 -7.38 -13.43
C LEU A 30 1.99 -6.18 -13.91
N TYR A 31 1.31 -5.11 -14.28
CA TYR A 31 1.88 -3.85 -14.77
C TYR A 31 2.73 -3.99 -16.04
N THR A 32 2.42 -4.97 -16.89
CA THR A 32 3.23 -5.30 -18.09
C THR A 32 3.07 -4.32 -19.25
N MET A 33 2.00 -3.53 -19.26
CA MET A 33 1.68 -2.59 -20.35
C MET A 33 2.08 -1.13 -20.04
N GLY A 34 2.56 -0.85 -18.83
CA GLY A 34 2.95 0.48 -18.40
C GLY A 34 4.41 0.82 -18.74
N ASP A 35 4.68 2.07 -19.07
CA ASP A 35 6.06 2.55 -19.19
C ASP A 35 6.67 2.88 -17.81
N GLU A 36 7.99 3.12 -17.76
CA GLU A 36 8.71 3.45 -16.53
C GLU A 36 8.16 4.69 -15.83
N LYS A 37 7.64 5.67 -16.59
CA LYS A 37 7.08 6.91 -16.05
C LYS A 37 5.76 6.64 -15.33
N CYS A 38 4.89 5.84 -15.92
CA CYS A 38 3.64 5.39 -15.32
C CYS A 38 3.93 4.55 -14.07
N LEU A 39 4.87 3.59 -14.16
CA LEU A 39 5.29 2.80 -13.01
C LEU A 39 5.81 3.69 -11.87
N GLY A 40 6.66 4.67 -12.18
CA GLY A 40 7.16 5.63 -11.20
C GLY A 40 6.07 6.45 -10.53
N LYS A 41 5.01 6.84 -11.25
CA LYS A 41 3.85 7.54 -10.67
C LYS A 41 3.08 6.65 -9.69
N MET A 42 2.82 5.39 -10.06
CA MET A 42 2.13 4.43 -9.18
C MET A 42 2.97 4.17 -7.93
N LEU A 43 4.27 3.90 -8.06
CA LEU A 43 5.17 3.66 -6.91
C LEU A 43 5.30 4.89 -5.99
N ASN A 44 5.13 6.11 -6.51
CA ASN A 44 5.17 7.31 -5.68
C ASN A 44 3.98 7.38 -4.70
N LYS A 45 2.88 6.66 -4.94
CA LYS A 45 1.75 6.56 -4.00
C LYS A 45 2.14 5.87 -2.68
N CYS A 46 3.12 4.96 -2.71
CA CYS A 46 3.66 4.28 -1.54
C CYS A 46 4.40 5.20 -0.55
N ARG A 47 4.79 6.40 -0.97
CA ARG A 47 5.57 7.34 -0.13
C ARG A 47 4.73 8.10 0.91
N LYS A 48 3.42 7.83 0.97
CA LYS A 48 2.55 8.46 1.97
C LYS A 48 2.92 7.98 3.38
N PRO A 49 2.89 8.88 4.39
CA PRO A 49 3.24 8.53 5.77
C PRO A 49 2.17 7.67 6.46
N ASN A 50 0.99 7.53 5.85
CA ASN A 50 -0.05 6.59 6.23
C ASN A 50 -0.88 6.25 4.98
N ILE A 51 -0.87 4.98 4.60
CA ILE A 51 -1.64 4.45 3.47
C ILE A 51 -3.07 4.18 3.93
N THR A 52 -4.04 4.77 3.23
CA THR A 52 -5.47 4.51 3.47
C THR A 52 -6.00 3.38 2.59
N THR A 53 -7.25 2.97 2.83
CA THR A 53 -7.96 2.06 1.93
C THR A 53 -8.10 2.64 0.53
N GLU A 54 -8.41 3.94 0.41
CA GLU A 54 -8.48 4.63 -0.88
C GLU A 54 -7.15 4.61 -1.62
N ASP A 55 -6.02 4.73 -0.91
CA ASP A 55 -4.69 4.65 -1.52
C ASP A 55 -4.42 3.27 -2.12
N ILE A 56 -4.82 2.20 -1.42
CA ILE A 56 -4.75 0.82 -1.94
C ILE A 56 -5.61 0.69 -3.21
N ILE A 57 -6.83 1.22 -3.19
CA ILE A 57 -7.74 1.19 -4.35
C ILE A 57 -7.14 1.97 -5.52
N GLU A 58 -6.51 3.12 -5.29
CA GLU A 58 -5.85 3.88 -6.35
C GLU A 58 -4.65 3.14 -6.95
N ILE A 59 -3.83 2.49 -6.12
CA ILE A 59 -2.72 1.65 -6.58
C ILE A 59 -3.27 0.48 -7.42
N ALA A 60 -4.33 -0.19 -6.94
CA ALA A 60 -4.98 -1.28 -7.66
C ALA A 60 -5.55 -0.83 -9.01
N LYS A 61 -6.16 0.37 -9.08
CA LYS A 61 -6.65 0.95 -10.34
C LYS A 61 -5.51 1.19 -11.33
N ASP A 62 -4.41 1.79 -10.88
CA ASP A 62 -3.24 2.00 -11.73
C ASP A 62 -2.67 0.67 -12.24
N ILE A 63 -2.55 -0.35 -11.38
CA ILE A 63 -2.13 -1.69 -11.80
C ILE A 63 -3.10 -2.29 -12.81
N HIS A 64 -4.40 -2.24 -12.54
CA HIS A 64 -5.42 -2.80 -13.41
C HIS A 64 -5.43 -2.17 -14.81
N ILE A 65 -5.18 -0.86 -14.93
CA ILE A 65 -5.07 -0.16 -16.22
C ILE A 65 -3.94 -0.74 -17.09
N TYR A 66 -2.83 -1.15 -16.48
CA TYR A 66 -1.63 -1.62 -17.18
C TYR A 66 -1.39 -3.13 -17.05
N SER A 67 -2.42 -3.90 -16.70
CA SER A 67 -2.32 -5.35 -16.52
C SER A 67 -3.46 -6.10 -17.20
N HIS A 68 -3.18 -7.32 -17.64
CA HIS A 68 -4.20 -8.35 -17.72
C HIS A 68 -4.17 -9.13 -16.41
N LEU A 69 -5.25 -9.08 -15.64
CA LEU A 69 -5.29 -9.84 -14.37
C LEU A 69 -5.19 -11.34 -14.66
N PRO A 70 -4.45 -12.10 -13.82
CA PRO A 70 -4.41 -13.55 -13.90
C PRO A 70 -5.82 -14.18 -13.89
N GLU A 71 -5.97 -15.35 -14.51
CA GLU A 71 -7.23 -16.07 -14.50
C GLU A 71 -7.71 -16.33 -13.07
N GLY A 72 -8.98 -16.00 -12.78
CA GLY A 72 -9.58 -16.16 -11.46
C GLY A 72 -9.28 -15.05 -10.47
N MET A 73 -8.46 -14.05 -10.83
CA MET A 73 -8.26 -12.84 -10.02
C MET A 73 -9.20 -11.73 -10.48
N ASP A 74 -10.02 -11.21 -9.57
CA ASP A 74 -10.78 -10.00 -9.77
C ASP A 74 -10.10 -8.75 -9.17
N PHE A 75 -10.74 -7.59 -9.32
CA PHE A 75 -10.20 -6.33 -8.81
C PHE A 75 -10.13 -6.28 -7.27
N THR A 76 -11.06 -6.94 -6.59
CA THR A 76 -11.10 -7.05 -5.13
C THR A 76 -9.97 -7.94 -4.64
N ASP A 77 -9.68 -9.04 -5.34
CA ASP A 77 -8.53 -9.89 -5.07
C ASP A 77 -7.23 -9.10 -5.21
N LEU A 78 -7.06 -8.32 -6.29
CA LEU A 78 -5.91 -7.43 -6.45
C LEU A 78 -5.77 -6.42 -5.29
N CYS A 79 -6.88 -5.82 -4.84
CA CYS A 79 -6.84 -4.93 -3.68
C CYS A 79 -6.40 -5.67 -2.41
N SER A 80 -6.83 -6.92 -2.24
CA SER A 80 -6.47 -7.77 -1.10
C SER A 80 -4.98 -8.10 -1.11
N GLU A 81 -4.42 -8.46 -2.26
CA GLU A 81 -2.99 -8.73 -2.44
C GLU A 81 -2.13 -7.49 -2.09
N ILE A 82 -2.56 -6.29 -2.50
CA ILE A 82 -1.87 -5.04 -2.15
C ILE A 82 -1.99 -4.75 -0.64
N ALA A 83 -3.14 -5.08 -0.03
CA ALA A 83 -3.34 -4.92 1.41
C ALA A 83 -2.48 -5.91 2.22
N GLU A 84 -2.30 -7.13 1.73
CA GLU A 84 -1.49 -8.18 2.39
C GLU A 84 -0.01 -7.81 2.46
N ILE A 85 0.53 -7.14 1.44
CA ILE A 85 1.91 -6.64 1.48
C ILE A 85 2.06 -5.33 2.28
N SER A 86 0.98 -4.80 2.84
CA SER A 86 1.05 -3.60 3.66
C SER A 86 1.52 -3.92 5.08
N HIS A 87 2.30 -3.02 5.66
CA HIS A 87 2.79 -3.12 7.03
C HIS A 87 2.06 -2.12 7.93
N SER A 88 1.20 -2.61 8.81
CA SER A 88 0.57 -1.83 9.88
C SER A 88 1.40 -1.87 11.17
N PHE A 89 1.57 -0.73 11.81
CA PHE A 89 2.26 -0.60 13.10
C PHE A 89 1.67 0.55 13.93
N PHE A 90 1.92 0.51 15.25
CA PHE A 90 1.50 1.57 16.16
C PHE A 90 2.66 2.54 16.42
N GLU A 91 2.40 3.84 16.29
CA GLU A 91 3.31 4.91 16.68
C GLU A 91 2.79 5.58 17.95
N ARG A 92 3.71 5.88 18.88
CA ARG A 92 3.44 6.69 20.07
C ARG A 92 3.69 8.16 19.77
N ILE A 93 2.74 9.01 20.11
CA ILE A 93 2.82 10.46 19.96
C ILE A 93 2.68 11.09 21.34
N ALA A 94 3.66 11.89 21.74
CA ALA A 94 3.56 12.72 22.93
C ALA A 94 2.56 13.86 22.65
N MET A 95 1.61 14.04 23.55
CA MET A 95 0.67 15.15 23.53
C MET A 95 1.21 16.28 24.41
N ASP A 96 1.24 17.49 23.85
CA ASP A 96 1.62 18.72 24.57
C ASP A 96 0.55 19.13 25.60
#